data_AF-C1MVS1-F1
#
_entry.id   AF-C1MVS1-F1
#
_cell.length_a   1.000
_cell.length_b   1.000
_cell.length_c   1.000
_cell.angle_alpha   90.00
_cell.angle_beta   90.00
_cell.angle_gamma   90.00
#
_symmetry.space_group_name_H-M   'P 1'
#
loop_
_entity.id
_entity.type
_entity.pdbx_description
1 polymer ?
#
loop_
_entity_poly.entity_id
_entity_poly.type
_entity_poly.pdbx_seq_one_letter_code
_entity_poly.pdbx_strand_id
1 'polypeptide(L)'
;RRMKKMTNPMAAPHRAPTPPPVWSAVFADATLPSLVDVGCAKGKFLRRAATTDADLLERRRGKHNLLGLEIYEPLVAEANAWTRTARRGGGGGGGGDDGRGGGDASTSAAATAAVDNLHFIACNANVSLRGLRVPNLSVVTILFPDPWSRKKHANRRVVTPAFVRTLADALTRGGRVYCCSDVKPLATEMYALFLGHGAF
;
A
#
# COMPACT_ATOMS: atom_id res chain seq x y z
N ARG A 1 -14.60 -17.30 14.01
CA ARG A 1 -13.70 -16.45 13.19
C ARG A 1 -12.51 -16.01 14.06
N ARG A 2 -11.28 -16.47 13.80
CA ARG A 2 -10.10 -16.04 14.58
C ARG A 2 -9.79 -14.57 14.24
N MET A 3 -9.71 -13.72 15.25
CA MET A 3 -9.38 -12.30 15.08
C MET A 3 -7.99 -12.18 14.46
N LYS A 4 -7.83 -11.31 13.45
CA LYS A 4 -6.51 -10.97 12.89
C LYS A 4 -5.62 -10.49 14.03
N LYS A 5 -4.42 -11.06 14.18
CA LYS A 5 -3.45 -10.60 15.16
C LYS A 5 -3.00 -9.18 14.75
N MET A 6 -3.38 -8.18 15.56
CA MET A 6 -2.95 -6.80 15.37
C MET A 6 -1.52 -6.64 15.91
N THR A 7 -0.58 -6.30 15.04
CA THR A 7 0.82 -6.06 15.45
C THR A 7 0.90 -4.75 16.20
N ASN A 8 1.51 -4.73 17.39
CA ASN A 8 1.69 -3.50 18.15
C ASN A 8 2.83 -2.66 17.54
N PRO A 9 2.56 -1.53 16.86
CA PRO A 9 3.60 -0.73 16.21
C PRO A 9 4.56 -0.08 17.20
N MET A 10 4.21 -0.04 18.49
CA MET A 10 5.04 0.52 19.54
C MET A 10 6.00 -0.49 20.18
N ALA A 11 6.01 -1.76 19.74
CA ALA A 11 6.96 -2.75 20.24
C ALA A 11 8.39 -2.43 19.77
N ALA A 12 9.40 -2.79 20.56
CA ALA A 12 10.80 -2.41 20.31
C ALA A 12 11.31 -2.68 18.87
N PRO A 13 11.01 -3.83 18.23
CA PRO A 13 11.46 -4.10 16.85
C PRO A 13 10.90 -3.13 15.80
N HIS A 14 9.83 -2.41 16.10
CA HIS A 14 9.12 -1.54 15.16
C HIS A 14 9.39 -0.05 15.38
N ARG A 15 10.32 0.28 16.29
CA ARG A 15 10.68 1.67 16.61
C ARG A 15 11.86 2.20 15.80
N ALA A 16 12.68 1.32 15.25
CA ALA A 16 13.79 1.71 14.39
C ALA A 16 13.28 2.02 12.97
N PRO A 17 13.73 3.11 12.34
CA PRO A 17 13.38 3.41 10.96
C PRO A 17 14.05 2.42 10.01
N THR A 18 13.30 1.97 9.00
CA THR A 18 13.85 1.20 7.88
C THR A 18 14.59 2.15 6.92
N PRO A 19 15.85 1.87 6.54
CA PRO A 19 16.58 2.70 5.58
C PRO A 19 15.93 2.63 4.18
N PRO A 20 16.06 3.68 3.36
CA PRO A 20 15.57 3.65 1.98
C PRO A 20 16.36 2.63 1.15
N PRO A 21 15.71 1.88 0.25
CA PRO A 21 16.42 1.12 -0.77
C PRO A 21 16.99 2.05 -1.84
N VAL A 22 17.85 1.51 -2.71
CA VAL A 22 18.25 2.21 -3.95
C VAL A 22 17.08 2.15 -4.92
N TRP A 23 16.29 3.23 -5.02
CA TRP A 23 15.03 3.24 -5.77
C TRP A 23 15.17 2.86 -7.26
N SER A 24 16.28 3.22 -7.90
CA SER A 24 16.58 2.82 -9.29
C SER A 24 16.86 1.32 -9.47
N ALA A 25 17.16 0.59 -8.39
CA ALA A 25 17.26 -0.87 -8.39
C ALA A 25 15.92 -1.55 -8.06
N VAL A 26 14.96 -0.80 -7.50
CA VAL A 26 13.63 -1.31 -7.11
C VAL A 26 12.63 -1.18 -8.26
N PHE A 27 12.61 -0.01 -8.90
CA PHE A 27 11.68 0.28 -9.99
C PHE A 27 12.44 0.45 -11.29
N ALA A 28 11.92 -0.13 -12.38
CA ALA A 28 12.52 0.01 -13.71
C ALA A 28 12.60 1.49 -14.17
N ASP A 29 11.63 2.31 -13.75
CA ASP A 29 11.65 3.76 -13.92
C ASP A 29 11.24 4.43 -12.61
N ALA A 30 12.23 4.84 -11.81
CA ALA A 30 12.00 5.53 -10.53
C ALA A 30 11.49 6.98 -10.70
N THR A 31 11.42 7.51 -11.92
CA THR A 31 10.91 8.86 -12.20
C THR A 31 9.38 8.90 -12.32
N LEU A 32 8.72 7.75 -12.43
CA LEU A 32 7.27 7.67 -12.43
C LEU A 32 6.66 8.14 -11.09
N PRO A 33 5.42 8.66 -11.11
CA PRO A 33 4.66 8.92 -9.89
C PRO A 33 4.54 7.67 -9.02
N SER A 34 4.62 7.81 -7.70
CA SER A 34 4.51 6.70 -6.76
C SER A 34 3.17 6.68 -6.03
N LEU A 35 2.62 5.49 -5.86
CA LEU A 35 1.50 5.20 -4.97
C LEU A 35 1.99 4.32 -3.81
N VAL A 36 1.71 4.77 -2.59
CA VAL A 36 2.06 4.04 -1.36
C VAL A 36 0.79 3.52 -0.67
N ASP A 37 0.70 2.21 -0.46
CA ASP A 37 -0.35 1.60 0.37
C ASP A 37 0.19 1.30 1.77
N VAL A 38 -0.35 2.01 2.76
CA VAL A 38 0.08 1.90 4.16
C VAL A 38 -0.73 0.83 4.87
N GLY A 39 -0.04 -0.19 5.39
CA GLY A 39 -0.68 -1.35 6.00
C GLY A 39 -1.27 -2.29 4.94
N CYS A 40 -0.52 -2.56 3.87
CA CYS A 40 -1.02 -3.25 2.68
C CYS A 40 -1.37 -4.73 2.89
N ALA A 41 -1.11 -5.30 4.07
CA ALA A 41 -1.34 -6.71 4.40
C ALA A 41 -0.67 -7.64 3.37
N LYS A 42 -1.46 -8.52 2.73
CA LYS A 42 -0.97 -9.43 1.67
C LYS A 42 -0.64 -8.71 0.35
N GLY A 43 -0.94 -7.41 0.24
CA GLY A 43 -0.70 -6.60 -0.95
C GLY A 43 -1.69 -6.84 -2.09
N LYS A 44 -2.83 -7.52 -1.86
CA LYS A 44 -3.78 -7.91 -2.93
C LYS A 44 -4.23 -6.73 -3.79
N PHE A 45 -4.51 -5.59 -3.17
CA PHE A 45 -4.86 -4.34 -3.85
C PHE A 45 -3.77 -3.92 -4.84
N LEU A 46 -2.53 -3.80 -4.37
CA LEU A 46 -1.39 -3.41 -5.21
C LEU A 46 -1.04 -4.46 -6.27
N ARG A 47 -1.18 -5.75 -5.96
CA ARG A 47 -0.94 -6.83 -6.93
C ARG A 47 -1.91 -6.74 -8.11
N ARG A 48 -3.20 -6.52 -7.82
CA ARG A 48 -4.25 -6.28 -8.83
C ARG A 48 -3.98 -5.01 -9.63
N ALA A 49 -3.60 -3.92 -8.96
CA ALA A 49 -3.18 -2.69 -9.63
C ALA A 49 -1.99 -2.92 -10.59
N ALA A 50 -1.01 -3.73 -10.19
CA ALA A 50 0.17 -4.01 -10.99
C ALA A 50 -0.10 -4.87 -12.23
N THR A 51 -1.04 -5.81 -12.17
CA THR A 51 -1.23 -6.82 -13.23
C THR A 51 -2.35 -6.51 -14.21
N THR A 52 -3.39 -5.82 -13.77
CA THR A 52 -4.65 -5.68 -14.54
C THR A 52 -5.20 -4.26 -14.55
N ASP A 53 -4.89 -3.44 -13.54
CA ASP A 53 -5.55 -2.15 -13.30
C ASP A 53 -4.53 -0.99 -13.25
N ALA A 54 -3.46 -1.06 -14.04
CA ALA A 54 -2.37 -0.06 -14.01
C ALA A 54 -2.86 1.37 -14.32
N ASP A 55 -4.02 1.50 -14.97
CA ASP A 55 -4.59 2.78 -15.39
C ASP A 55 -5.71 3.32 -14.46
N LEU A 56 -6.09 2.63 -13.38
CA LEU A 56 -7.32 2.96 -12.62
C LEU A 56 -7.12 3.90 -11.42
N LEU A 57 -5.90 4.12 -10.93
CA LEU A 57 -5.69 4.85 -9.68
C LEU A 57 -5.61 6.38 -9.86
N GLU A 58 -5.41 6.87 -11.07
CA GLU A 58 -5.60 8.28 -11.42
C GLU A 58 -6.45 8.41 -12.69
N ARG A 59 -7.38 9.39 -12.71
CA ARG A 59 -8.13 9.74 -13.94
C ARG A 59 -7.22 10.15 -15.10
N ARG A 60 -5.96 10.52 -14.81
CA ARG A 60 -4.90 10.69 -15.78
C ARG A 60 -4.17 9.36 -15.91
N ARG A 61 -4.53 8.64 -16.98
CA ARG A 61 -3.88 7.43 -17.48
C ARG A 61 -2.35 7.54 -17.36
N GLY A 62 -1.74 6.77 -16.45
CA GLY A 62 -0.30 6.79 -16.22
C GLY A 62 0.14 5.65 -15.30
N LYS A 63 1.30 5.06 -15.60
CA LYS A 63 1.91 3.97 -14.83
C LYS A 63 2.49 4.54 -13.53
N HIS A 64 2.04 4.07 -12.37
CA HIS A 64 2.67 4.38 -11.08
C HIS A 64 3.73 3.35 -10.70
N ASN A 65 4.70 3.77 -9.89
CA ASN A 65 5.43 2.88 -9.00
C ASN A 65 4.58 2.57 -7.77
N LEU A 66 4.36 1.30 -7.49
CA LEU A 66 3.49 0.81 -6.44
C LEU A 66 4.34 0.31 -5.27
N LEU A 67 4.11 0.86 -4.09
CA LEU A 67 4.86 0.50 -2.89
C LEU A 67 3.91 0.11 -1.76
N GLY A 68 4.02 -1.12 -1.28
CA GLY A 68 3.31 -1.56 -0.08
C GLY A 68 4.19 -1.42 1.17
N LEU A 69 3.68 -0.77 2.21
CA LEU A 69 4.32 -0.75 3.52
C LEU A 69 3.52 -1.67 4.46
N GLU A 70 4.19 -2.65 5.05
CA GLU A 70 3.55 -3.59 5.99
C GLU A 70 4.50 -3.86 7.15
N ILE A 71 3.97 -3.90 8.36
CA ILE A 71 4.78 -4.03 9.58
C ILE A 71 5.13 -5.50 9.88
N TYR A 72 4.32 -6.43 9.37
CA TYR A 72 4.52 -7.87 9.57
C TYR A 72 5.35 -8.48 8.43
N GLU A 73 6.66 -8.60 8.69
CA GLU A 73 7.69 -9.05 7.73
C GLU A 73 7.35 -10.34 6.95
N PRO A 74 6.76 -11.41 7.54
CA PRO A 74 6.42 -12.60 6.77
C PRO A 74 5.48 -12.32 5.58
N LEU A 75 4.54 -11.37 5.71
CA LEU A 75 3.65 -11.00 4.60
C LEU A 75 4.39 -10.24 3.50
N VAL A 76 5.38 -9.43 3.88
CA VAL A 76 6.23 -8.72 2.93
C VAL A 76 7.10 -9.69 2.15
N ALA A 77 7.70 -10.68 2.83
CA ALA A 77 8.50 -11.70 2.20
C ALA A 77 7.67 -12.49 1.15
N GLU A 78 6.46 -12.91 1.51
CA GLU A 78 5.52 -13.56 0.57
C GLU A 78 5.14 -12.64 -0.61
N ALA A 79 4.92 -11.35 -0.34
CA ALA A 79 4.54 -10.39 -1.38
C ALA A 79 5.68 -10.10 -2.37
N ASN A 80 6.90 -9.91 -1.87
CA ASN A 80 8.07 -9.75 -2.73
C ASN A 80 8.43 -11.04 -3.49
N ALA A 81 8.17 -12.22 -2.91
CA ALA A 81 8.30 -13.49 -3.64
C ALA A 81 7.33 -13.59 -4.81
N TRP A 82 6.08 -13.15 -4.62
CA TRP A 82 5.10 -13.10 -5.69
C TRP A 82 5.47 -12.08 -6.78
N THR A 83 5.95 -10.88 -6.42
CA THR A 83 6.33 -9.86 -7.41
C THR A 83 7.38 -10.39 -8.39
N ARG A 84 8.37 -11.15 -7.91
CA ARG A 84 9.44 -11.72 -8.75
C ARG A 84 8.95 -12.68 -9.83
N THR A 85 7.79 -13.30 -9.65
CA THR A 85 7.24 -14.29 -10.58
C THR A 85 6.02 -13.78 -11.36
N ALA A 86 5.43 -12.66 -10.93
CA ALA A 86 4.21 -12.11 -11.50
C ALA A 86 4.41 -11.53 -12.92
N ARG A 87 3.36 -11.67 -13.74
CA ARG A 87 3.30 -11.16 -15.11
C ARG A 87 2.01 -10.35 -15.36
N ARG A 88 2.09 -9.27 -16.13
CA ARG A 88 0.97 -8.40 -16.54
C ARG A 88 0.02 -9.15 -17.47
N GLY A 89 -1.29 -8.99 -17.30
CA GLY A 89 -2.31 -9.70 -18.10
C GLY A 89 -2.47 -11.18 -17.77
N GLY A 90 -1.64 -11.76 -16.88
CA GLY A 90 -1.87 -13.07 -16.31
C GLY A 90 -2.93 -12.98 -15.21
N GLY A 91 -4.11 -13.56 -15.43
CA GLY A 91 -5.14 -13.76 -14.41
C GLY A 91 -4.65 -14.71 -13.32
N GLY A 92 -3.77 -14.23 -12.44
CA GLY A 92 -3.22 -15.00 -11.33
C GLY A 92 -4.20 -15.04 -10.16
N GLY A 93 -5.05 -16.07 -10.16
CA GLY A 93 -5.99 -16.40 -9.09
C GLY A 93 -5.32 -16.56 -7.72
N GLY A 94 -6.05 -16.12 -6.68
CA GLY A 94 -5.58 -16.13 -5.30
C GLY A 94 -6.71 -15.99 -4.27
N GLY A 95 -7.77 -16.80 -4.41
CA GLY A 95 -8.54 -17.37 -3.30
C GLY A 95 -10.07 -17.14 -3.27
N GLY A 96 -10.85 -18.14 -3.73
CA GLY A 96 -11.97 -18.75 -2.97
C GLY A 96 -13.44 -18.48 -3.37
N ASP A 97 -13.94 -19.30 -4.31
CA ASP A 97 -15.26 -20.00 -4.40
C ASP A 97 -16.62 -19.27 -4.51
N ASP A 98 -17.18 -19.22 -5.73
CA ASP A 98 -18.55 -19.66 -6.05
C ASP A 98 -18.62 -20.05 -7.56
N GLY A 99 -18.87 -21.32 -7.87
CA GLY A 99 -18.79 -21.86 -9.23
C GLY A 99 -19.92 -21.51 -10.20
N ARG A 100 -19.58 -21.41 -11.50
CA ARG A 100 -20.26 -21.98 -12.69
C ARG A 100 -19.79 -21.27 -13.97
N GLY A 101 -19.69 -22.04 -15.06
CA GLY A 101 -19.82 -21.53 -16.44
C GLY A 101 -18.59 -21.75 -17.32
N GLY A 102 -18.70 -22.73 -18.24
CA GLY A 102 -17.72 -22.98 -19.30
C GLY A 102 -17.77 -21.98 -20.45
N GLY A 103 -16.80 -22.10 -21.35
CA GLY A 103 -16.70 -21.32 -22.58
C GLY A 103 -15.27 -21.35 -23.13
N ASP A 104 -15.16 -21.83 -24.35
CA ASP A 104 -14.01 -22.12 -25.20
C ASP A 104 -13.37 -20.88 -25.88
N ALA A 105 -12.21 -21.16 -26.49
CA ALA A 105 -11.63 -20.50 -27.67
C ALA A 105 -10.34 -19.67 -27.50
N SER A 106 -9.37 -20.12 -28.31
CA SER A 106 -8.04 -19.61 -28.61
C SER A 106 -7.67 -18.20 -28.14
N THR A 107 -6.58 -18.09 -27.39
CA THR A 107 -5.81 -16.84 -27.31
C THR A 107 -4.36 -17.17 -27.62
N SER A 108 -3.82 -16.58 -28.68
CA SER A 108 -2.38 -16.56 -28.92
C SER A 108 -1.71 -16.05 -27.65
N ALA A 109 -0.80 -16.83 -27.08
CA ALA A 109 -0.09 -16.48 -25.86
C ALA A 109 0.83 -15.27 -26.11
N ALA A 110 0.27 -14.07 -26.04
CA ALA A 110 1.04 -12.85 -25.97
C ALA A 110 1.92 -12.96 -24.71
N ALA A 111 3.24 -12.84 -24.87
CA ALA A 111 4.18 -12.92 -23.77
C ALA A 111 3.80 -11.86 -22.72
N THR A 112 3.35 -12.33 -21.55
CA THR A 112 2.93 -11.44 -20.47
C THR A 112 4.17 -10.75 -19.88
N ALA A 113 4.21 -9.42 -19.94
CA ALA A 113 5.36 -8.64 -19.46
C ALA A 113 5.56 -8.81 -17.95
N ALA A 114 6.80 -8.74 -17.46
CA ALA A 114 7.06 -8.81 -16.02
C ALA A 114 6.46 -7.61 -15.25
N VAL A 115 6.14 -7.84 -13.97
CA VAL A 115 5.79 -6.75 -13.05
C VAL A 115 7.09 -6.09 -12.56
N ASP A 116 7.30 -4.85 -12.96
CA ASP A 116 8.54 -4.08 -12.82
C ASP A 116 8.37 -2.79 -11.98
N ASN A 117 7.15 -2.54 -11.51
CA ASN A 117 6.73 -1.31 -10.85
C ASN A 117 6.05 -1.58 -9.50
N LEU A 118 6.30 -2.72 -8.86
CA LEU A 118 5.69 -3.08 -7.57
C LEU A 118 6.75 -3.55 -6.59
N HIS A 119 6.72 -3.03 -5.37
CA HIS A 119 7.62 -3.47 -4.30
C HIS A 119 6.94 -3.40 -2.93
N PHE A 120 7.45 -4.16 -1.96
CA PHE A 120 6.96 -4.18 -0.59
C PHE A 120 8.10 -4.01 0.41
N ILE A 121 7.90 -3.17 1.44
CA ILE A 121 8.88 -2.92 2.50
C ILE A 121 8.28 -3.29 3.85
N ALA A 122 9.04 -4.09 4.60
CA ALA A 122 8.76 -4.43 5.98
C ALA A 122 9.14 -3.24 6.88
N CYS A 123 8.16 -2.49 7.34
CA CYS A 123 8.40 -1.33 8.19
C CYS A 123 7.19 -0.88 8.99
N ASN A 124 7.46 -0.14 10.07
CA ASN A 124 6.46 0.73 10.68
C ASN A 124 6.38 2.03 9.86
N ALA A 125 5.25 2.26 9.17
CA ALA A 125 5.05 3.43 8.33
C ALA A 125 5.16 4.75 9.11
N ASN A 126 4.68 4.81 10.37
CA ASN A 126 4.78 6.00 11.21
C ASN A 126 6.23 6.42 11.52
N VAL A 127 7.15 5.46 11.48
CA VAL A 127 8.56 5.69 11.79
C VAL A 127 9.37 5.87 10.51
N SER A 128 9.07 5.08 9.46
CA SER A 128 9.98 4.92 8.33
C SER A 128 9.63 5.79 7.13
N LEU A 129 8.36 6.15 6.91
CA LEU A 129 7.93 6.78 5.65
C LEU A 129 8.71 8.06 5.30
N ARG A 130 9.01 8.91 6.29
CA ARG A 130 9.85 10.10 6.09
C ARG A 130 11.27 9.77 5.61
N GLY A 131 11.89 8.75 6.21
CA GLY A 131 13.25 8.32 5.91
C GLY A 131 13.36 7.55 4.60
N LEU A 132 12.28 6.88 4.17
CA LEU A 132 12.23 6.15 2.91
C LEU A 132 12.40 7.06 1.69
N ARG A 133 12.07 8.36 1.79
CA ARG A 133 12.23 9.34 0.69
C ARG A 133 11.70 8.79 -0.64
N VAL A 134 10.45 8.31 -0.63
CA VAL A 134 9.81 7.70 -1.79
C VAL A 134 9.75 8.72 -2.93
N PRO A 135 10.27 8.41 -4.13
CA PRO A 135 10.32 9.37 -5.24
C PRO A 135 8.92 9.66 -5.78
N ASN A 136 8.64 10.92 -6.11
CA ASN A 136 7.41 11.36 -6.78
C ASN A 136 6.11 10.84 -6.15
N LEU A 137 6.04 10.80 -4.82
CA LEU A 137 4.86 10.33 -4.10
C LEU A 137 3.63 11.19 -4.47
N SER A 138 2.67 10.61 -5.20
CA SER A 138 1.47 11.30 -5.66
C SER A 138 0.19 10.76 -5.02
N VAL A 139 0.19 9.49 -4.61
CA VAL A 139 -0.98 8.86 -3.98
C VAL A 139 -0.58 8.08 -2.75
N VAL A 140 -1.37 8.21 -1.68
CA VAL A 140 -1.26 7.37 -0.48
C VAL A 140 -2.62 6.74 -0.21
N THR A 141 -2.65 5.43 0.04
CA THR A 141 -3.84 4.71 0.47
C THR A 141 -3.65 4.21 1.90
N ILE A 142 -4.69 4.37 2.74
CA ILE A 142 -4.76 3.86 4.11
C ILE A 142 -6.09 3.13 4.22
N LEU A 143 -6.07 1.82 3.97
CA LEU A 143 -7.28 1.03 3.77
C LEU A 143 -7.51 0.09 4.95
N PHE A 144 -8.60 0.31 5.68
CA PHE A 144 -9.04 -0.50 6.82
C PHE A 144 -7.94 -0.66 7.89
N PRO A 145 -7.33 0.45 8.38
CA PRO A 145 -6.29 0.37 9.39
C PRO A 145 -6.86 -0.16 10.72
N ASP A 146 -6.00 -0.83 11.49
CA ASP A 146 -6.32 -1.33 12.81
C ASP A 146 -6.89 -0.22 13.72
N PRO A 147 -8.14 -0.33 14.24
CA PRO A 147 -8.86 0.78 14.87
C PRO A 147 -8.35 1.13 16.27
N TRP A 148 -7.74 0.16 16.95
CA TRP A 148 -7.30 0.26 18.34
C TRP A 148 -8.34 0.93 19.26
N SER A 149 -9.56 0.39 19.30
CA SER A 149 -10.74 1.04 19.89
C SER A 149 -10.66 1.36 21.39
N ARG A 150 -9.71 0.76 22.12
CA ARG A 150 -9.49 1.09 23.54
C ARG A 150 -8.67 2.36 23.65
N LYS A 151 -9.12 3.36 24.41
CA LYS A 151 -8.44 4.66 24.61
C LYS A 151 -6.93 4.54 24.85
N LYS A 152 -6.51 3.60 25.72
CA LYS A 152 -5.10 3.33 26.04
C LYS A 152 -4.24 2.83 24.87
N HIS A 153 -4.85 2.49 23.73
CA HIS A 153 -4.17 2.03 22.52
C HIS A 153 -4.30 3.04 21.37
N ALA A 154 -4.90 4.21 21.56
CA ALA A 154 -5.07 5.21 20.50
C ALA A 154 -3.73 5.63 19.88
N ASN A 155 -2.65 5.64 20.67
CA ASN A 155 -1.28 5.89 20.21
C ASN A 155 -0.71 4.83 19.24
N ARG A 156 -1.42 3.72 19.02
CA ARG A 156 -1.04 2.66 18.05
C ARG A 156 -1.71 2.82 16.69
N ARG A 157 -2.59 3.80 16.53
CA ARG A 157 -3.24 4.09 15.25
C ARG A 157 -2.22 4.64 14.26
N VAL A 158 -2.41 4.31 12.99
CA VAL A 158 -1.52 4.78 11.93
C VAL A 158 -1.75 6.26 11.61
N VAL A 159 -3.00 6.70 11.52
CA VAL A 159 -3.33 8.10 11.27
C VAL A 159 -3.24 8.87 12.58
N THR A 160 -2.22 9.69 12.69
CA THR A 160 -1.94 10.58 13.82
C THR A 160 -1.58 11.96 13.28
N PRO A 161 -1.64 13.05 14.08
CA PRO A 161 -1.22 14.37 13.62
C PRO A 161 0.21 14.40 13.04
N ALA A 162 1.13 13.65 13.65
CA ALA A 162 2.52 13.55 13.18
C ALA A 162 2.63 12.81 11.84
N PHE A 163 1.83 11.77 11.65
CA PHE A 163 1.79 11.05 10.38
C PHE A 163 1.17 11.89 9.27
N VAL A 164 0.08 12.63 9.54
CA VAL A 164 -0.52 13.56 8.57
C VAL A 164 0.48 14.62 8.13
N ARG A 165 1.24 15.22 9.05
CA ARG A 165 2.36 16.12 8.71
C ARG A 165 3.40 15.45 7.81
N THR A 166 3.77 14.22 8.14
CA THR A 166 4.75 13.45 7.36
C THR A 166 4.26 13.21 5.93
N LEU A 167 2.97 12.94 5.75
CA LEU A 167 2.35 12.79 4.43
C LEU A 167 2.31 14.13 3.67
N ALA A 168 1.97 15.23 4.34
CA ALA A 168 1.96 16.56 3.74
C ALA A 168 3.34 16.98 3.21
N ASP A 169 4.40 16.69 3.98
CA ASP A 169 5.79 16.98 3.59
C ASP A 169 6.27 16.08 2.44
N ALA A 170 5.78 14.85 2.36
CA ALA A 170 6.24 13.85 1.40
C ALA A 170 5.48 13.88 0.07
N LEU A 171 4.20 14.28 0.07
CA LEU A 171 3.37 14.31 -1.12
C LEU A 171 3.80 15.43 -2.08
N THR A 172 3.84 15.09 -3.36
CA THR A 172 3.95 16.08 -4.44
C THR A 172 2.71 16.96 -4.50
N ARG A 173 2.84 18.17 -5.04
CA ARG A 173 1.73 19.13 -5.16
C ARG A 173 0.59 18.52 -5.99
N GLY A 174 -0.62 18.53 -5.43
CA GLY A 174 -1.80 17.91 -6.04
C GLY A 174 -1.92 16.40 -5.77
N GLY A 175 -1.02 15.84 -4.96
CA GLY A 175 -1.10 14.48 -4.47
C GLY A 175 -2.33 14.26 -3.58
N ARG A 176 -2.71 12.99 -3.40
CA ARG A 176 -3.97 12.59 -2.77
C ARG A 176 -3.76 11.55 -1.70
N VAL A 177 -4.59 11.60 -0.67
CA VAL A 177 -4.69 10.53 0.33
C VAL A 177 -6.10 9.95 0.27
N TYR A 178 -6.18 8.62 0.17
CA TYR A 178 -7.44 7.88 0.28
C TYR A 178 -7.44 7.11 1.59
N CYS A 179 -8.36 7.46 2.49
CA CYS A 179 -8.53 6.80 3.78
C CYS A 179 -9.89 6.12 3.84
N CYS A 180 -9.90 4.82 4.18
CA CYS A 180 -11.13 4.03 4.29
C CYS A 180 -11.11 3.23 5.61
N SER A 181 -12.28 3.13 6.26
CA SER A 181 -12.45 2.30 7.46
C SER A 181 -13.92 1.88 7.59
N ASP A 182 -14.14 0.63 8.00
CA ASP A 182 -15.45 0.08 8.37
C ASP A 182 -15.85 0.45 9.81
N VAL A 183 -14.93 1.04 10.58
CA VAL A 183 -15.17 1.56 11.93
C VAL A 183 -15.44 3.06 11.86
N LYS A 184 -16.72 3.46 12.00
CA LYS A 184 -17.17 4.85 11.89
C LYS A 184 -16.39 5.84 12.78
N PRO A 185 -16.18 5.58 14.09
CA PRO A 185 -15.40 6.50 14.93
C PRO A 185 -13.97 6.73 14.42
N LEU A 186 -13.31 5.67 13.93
CA LEU A 186 -11.98 5.78 13.36
C LEU A 186 -12.01 6.58 12.05
N ALA A 187 -12.97 6.31 11.17
CA ALA A 187 -13.14 7.04 9.91
C ALA A 187 -13.32 8.55 10.15
N THR A 188 -14.18 8.91 11.10
CA THR A 188 -14.41 10.31 11.50
C THR A 188 -13.14 10.96 12.06
N GLU A 189 -12.39 10.26 12.91
CA GLU A 189 -11.13 10.77 13.47
C GLU A 189 -10.06 10.99 12.38
N MET A 190 -9.88 10.02 11.49
CA MET A 190 -8.95 10.15 10.36
C MET A 190 -9.33 11.35 9.49
N TYR A 191 -10.61 11.48 9.13
CA TYR A 191 -11.12 12.59 8.34
C TYR A 191 -10.83 13.95 8.99
N ALA A 192 -11.13 14.09 10.29
CA ALA A 192 -10.89 15.33 11.02
C ALA A 192 -9.40 15.70 11.08
N LEU A 193 -8.49 14.72 11.21
CA LEU A 193 -7.05 14.97 11.22
C LEU A 193 -6.53 15.50 9.89
N PHE A 194 -7.02 14.98 8.76
CA PHE A 194 -6.66 15.49 7.44
C PHE A 194 -7.25 16.87 7.20
N LEU A 195 -8.56 17.06 7.43
CA LEU A 195 -9.24 18.35 7.21
C LEU A 195 -8.68 19.47 8.11
N GLY A 196 -8.25 19.13 9.32
CA GLY A 196 -7.62 20.09 10.24
C GLY A 196 -6.19 20.46 9.86
N HIS A 197 -5.57 19.74 8.92
CA HIS A 197 -4.21 20.00 8.46
C HIS A 197 -4.28 20.80 7.15
N GLY A 198 -4.01 22.11 7.20
CA GLY A 198 -4.23 23.06 6.09
C GLY A 198 -3.47 22.82 4.77
N ALA A 199 -2.78 21.69 4.62
CA ALA A 199 -2.21 21.22 3.36
C ALA A 199 -3.15 20.25 2.58
N PHE A 200 -4.24 19.79 3.21
CA PHE A 200 -5.20 18.83 2.65
C PHE A 200 -6.61 19.41 2.53
#